data_AF-A0A1H9P2X3-F1
#
_entry.id   AF-A0A1H9P2X3-F1
#
_cell.length_a   1.000
_cell.length_b   1.000
_cell.length_c   1.000
_cell.angle_alpha   90.00
_cell.angle_beta   90.00
_cell.angle_gamma   90.00
#
_symmetry.space_group_name_H-M   'P 1'
#
loop_
_entity.id
_entity.type
_entity.pdbx_description
1 polymer ?
#
loop_
_entity_poly.entity_id
_entity_poly.type
_entity_poly.pdbx_seq_one_letter_code
_entity_poly.pdbx_strand_id
1 'polypeptide(L)'
;MADFKGYRITSSYGFRTHPIRGTREFHAGIDLVKQHRAPIYAFTSGIVIYAGFGNNGTGLGGYGNVVLMKDKNNRGQLYAHLDRVAVSRGQSVGRNQIIGYQGSTGNVTGSHLHYEVRKFSETAAPYGYRPNKQTSTLNPVTYLSQFDTTESVSNSLILKRGSRGKEVLRLQQDLIKLGYSLTKYGADGIYGDETVSAVKRFQRDKGLGVDGIVGPRTRNSWLAAIRLISKYPGKYIKKGSTGELVKIIQRKLAINVDGIFGPQTEQAVKQFQRRNSLGVDGIVGSKTWRAMF
;
A
#
# COMPACT_ATOMS: atom_id res chain seq x y z
N MET A 1 11.04 15.50 12.46
CA MET A 1 10.30 14.64 13.41
C MET A 1 8.85 14.56 12.95
N ALA A 2 8.10 13.51 13.28
CA ALA A 2 6.66 13.47 13.03
C ALA A 2 6.02 14.66 13.77
N ASP A 3 5.48 15.61 13.03
CA ASP A 3 4.89 16.81 13.61
C ASP A 3 3.45 16.50 14.01
N PHE A 4 3.19 16.25 15.30
CA PHE A 4 1.83 16.22 15.86
C PHE A 4 1.30 17.65 16.02
N LYS A 5 1.34 18.42 14.92
CA LYS A 5 1.10 19.85 14.93
C LYS A 5 -0.24 20.16 15.59
N GLY A 6 -0.19 20.95 16.66
CA GLY A 6 -1.36 21.35 17.44
C GLY A 6 -1.86 20.34 18.47
N TYR A 7 -1.12 19.26 18.75
CA TYR A 7 -1.38 18.37 19.89
C TYR A 7 -0.28 18.53 20.95
N ARG A 8 -0.65 18.32 22.22
CA ARG A 8 0.30 18.03 23.29
C ARG A 8 0.33 16.53 23.55
N ILE A 9 1.50 15.90 23.48
CA ILE A 9 1.68 14.51 23.93
C ILE A 9 1.57 14.52 25.46
N THR A 10 0.55 13.88 26.00
CA THR A 10 0.37 13.73 27.46
C THR A 10 0.91 12.41 27.96
N SER A 11 1.06 11.42 27.09
CA SER A 11 1.65 10.15 27.49
C SER A 11 2.28 9.38 26.34
N SER A 12 3.51 8.90 26.56
CA SER A 12 4.36 8.30 25.53
C SER A 12 4.14 6.79 25.38
N TYR A 13 4.55 6.25 24.23
CA TYR A 13 4.60 4.81 23.97
C TYR A 13 5.63 4.11 24.85
N GLY A 14 5.32 2.89 25.30
CA GLY A 14 6.25 2.04 26.05
C GLY A 14 5.81 1.74 27.48
N PHE A 15 6.75 1.21 28.27
CA PHE A 15 6.49 0.81 29.65
C PHE A 15 6.34 2.01 30.57
N ARG A 16 5.34 1.94 31.44
CA ARG A 16 5.04 2.91 32.50
C ARG A 16 4.89 2.18 33.82
N THR A 17 5.29 2.81 34.91
CA THR A 17 5.08 2.28 36.25
C THR A 17 3.78 2.85 36.81
N HIS A 18 2.86 1.98 37.23
CA HIS A 18 1.62 2.41 37.87
C HIS A 18 1.95 3.10 39.22
N PRO A 19 1.52 4.35 39.45
CA PRO A 19 2.00 5.17 40.57
C PRO A 19 1.63 4.63 41.96
N ILE A 20 0.60 3.78 42.04
CA ILE A 20 0.09 3.23 43.32
C ILE A 20 0.45 1.75 43.51
N ARG A 21 0.68 1.00 42.42
CA ARG A 21 0.78 -0.48 42.45
C ARG A 21 2.18 -0.99 42.06
N GLY A 22 3.06 -0.13 41.54
CA GLY A 22 4.40 -0.50 41.10
C GLY A 22 4.45 -1.41 39.86
N THR A 23 3.29 -1.80 39.30
CA THR A 23 3.21 -2.68 38.15
C THR A 23 3.64 -1.96 36.87
N ARG A 24 4.44 -2.64 36.03
CA ARG A 24 4.79 -2.14 34.69
C ARG A 24 3.65 -2.42 33.73
N GLU A 25 3.00 -1.38 33.25
CA GLU A 25 2.01 -1.46 32.17
C GLU A 25 2.62 -0.96 30.86
N PHE A 26 2.39 -1.69 29.77
CA PHE A 26 2.83 -1.29 28.45
C PHE A 26 1.75 -0.47 27.74
N HIS A 27 2.08 0.77 27.40
CA HIS A 27 1.21 1.61 26.58
C HIS A 27 1.43 1.37 25.09
N ALA A 28 0.40 0.81 24.44
CA ALA A 28 0.37 0.41 23.03
C ALA A 28 0.39 1.58 22.02
N GLY A 29 0.18 2.80 22.51
CA GLY A 29 0.03 3.98 21.66
C GLY A 29 0.72 5.21 22.23
N ILE A 30 0.21 6.39 21.86
CA ILE A 30 0.49 7.67 22.49
C ILE A 30 -0.83 8.36 22.80
N ASP A 31 -0.85 9.13 23.87
CA ASP A 31 -2.00 9.95 24.25
C ASP A 31 -1.72 11.39 23.87
N LEU A 32 -2.65 11.96 23.09
CA LEU A 32 -2.55 13.28 22.49
C LEU A 32 -3.75 14.12 22.92
N VAL A 33 -3.52 15.37 23.31
CA VAL A 33 -4.61 16.26 23.75
C VAL A 33 -4.68 17.51 22.89
N LYS A 34 -5.92 17.82 22.52
CA LYS A 34 -6.46 19.09 22.03
C LYS A 34 -7.68 19.48 22.87
N GLN A 35 -8.35 20.56 22.49
CA GLN A 35 -9.67 20.88 23.01
C GLN A 35 -10.66 19.74 22.72
N HIS A 36 -11.56 19.45 23.66
CA HIS A 36 -12.64 18.50 23.46
C HIS A 36 -13.43 18.84 22.18
N ARG A 37 -13.82 17.82 21.39
CA ARG A 37 -14.43 17.91 20.05
C ARG A 37 -13.61 18.62 18.99
N ALA A 38 -12.33 18.92 19.23
CA ALA A 38 -11.46 19.39 18.16
C ALA A 38 -11.35 18.34 17.05
N PRO A 39 -11.23 18.75 15.77
CA PRO A 39 -11.07 17.82 14.66
C PRO A 39 -9.80 16.99 14.82
N ILE A 40 -9.97 15.68 14.62
CA ILE A 40 -8.89 14.69 14.51
C ILE A 40 -8.67 14.42 13.02
N TYR A 41 -7.42 14.64 12.61
CA TYR A 41 -6.96 14.46 11.25
C TYR A 41 -6.19 13.15 11.13
N ALA A 42 -6.31 12.47 9.99
CA ALA A 42 -5.52 11.28 9.71
C ALA A 42 -4.03 11.62 9.61
N PHE A 43 -3.19 10.96 10.40
CA PHE A 43 -1.74 11.11 10.36
C PHE A 43 -1.09 10.47 9.12
N THR A 44 -1.78 9.51 8.50
CA THR A 44 -1.34 8.83 7.28
C THR A 44 -2.47 8.75 6.26
N SER A 45 -2.13 8.57 4.99
CA SER A 45 -3.11 8.12 4.00
C SER A 45 -3.42 6.62 4.15
N GLY A 46 -4.66 6.21 3.87
CA GLY A 46 -5.06 4.82 4.03
C GLY A 46 -6.51 4.52 3.65
N ILE A 47 -6.94 3.30 3.99
CA ILE A 47 -8.33 2.83 3.82
C ILE A 47 -8.90 2.55 5.21
N VAL A 48 -10.09 3.05 5.51
CA VAL A 48 -10.78 2.79 6.78
C VAL A 48 -11.23 1.33 6.81
N ILE A 49 -10.74 0.57 7.79
CA ILE A 49 -11.11 -0.84 7.99
C ILE A 49 -12.18 -1.01 9.08
N TYR A 50 -12.29 -0.04 9.98
CA TYR A 50 -13.32 0.02 11.01
C TYR A 50 -13.63 1.49 11.38
N ALA A 51 -14.90 1.80 11.59
CA ALA A 51 -15.39 3.12 12.00
C ALA A 51 -16.65 2.93 12.85
N GLY A 52 -16.59 3.28 14.14
CA GLY A 52 -17.72 3.11 15.06
C GLY A 52 -17.28 2.78 16.49
N PHE A 53 -18.22 2.39 17.34
CA PHE A 53 -17.96 2.03 18.74
C PHE A 53 -17.30 0.65 18.86
N GLY A 54 -16.14 0.58 19.50
CA GLY A 54 -15.36 -0.64 19.65
C GLY A 54 -15.99 -1.64 20.62
N ASN A 55 -16.24 -2.86 20.12
CA ASN A 55 -16.88 -3.94 20.88
C ASN A 55 -15.85 -4.87 21.55
N ASN A 56 -16.25 -5.47 22.69
CA ASN A 56 -15.45 -6.49 23.35
C ASN A 56 -15.20 -7.70 22.44
N GLY A 57 -14.03 -8.33 22.58
CA GLY A 57 -13.63 -9.47 21.75
C GLY A 57 -13.13 -9.12 20.34
N THR A 58 -13.32 -7.89 19.86
CA THR A 58 -12.87 -7.51 18.50
C THR A 58 -11.45 -6.95 18.47
N GLY A 59 -10.77 -6.87 19.61
CA GLY A 59 -9.51 -6.11 19.73
C GLY A 59 -9.69 -4.59 19.70
N LEU A 60 -10.93 -4.10 19.83
CA LEU A 60 -11.27 -2.67 19.94
C LEU A 60 -12.13 -2.36 21.18
N GLY A 61 -12.42 -3.36 22.02
CA GLY A 61 -13.17 -3.18 23.26
C GLY A 61 -12.46 -2.22 24.22
N GLY A 62 -13.22 -1.36 24.90
CA GLY A 62 -12.70 -0.35 25.82
C GLY A 62 -12.15 0.93 25.15
N TYR A 63 -11.95 0.94 23.83
CA TYR A 63 -11.44 2.12 23.10
C TYR A 63 -12.53 3.16 22.77
N GLY A 64 -13.81 2.87 23.02
CA GLY A 64 -14.91 3.76 22.68
C GLY A 64 -15.12 3.89 21.17
N ASN A 65 -15.49 5.09 20.71
CA ASN A 65 -15.56 5.36 19.27
C ASN A 65 -14.16 5.37 18.67
N VAL A 66 -13.98 4.57 17.62
CA VAL A 66 -12.70 4.36 16.97
C VAL A 66 -12.80 4.55 15.46
N VAL A 67 -11.69 5.02 14.88
CA VAL A 67 -11.37 4.84 13.47
C VAL A 67 -10.12 4.00 13.40
N LEU A 68 -10.18 2.90 12.64
CA LEU A 68 -9.00 2.10 12.31
C LEU A 68 -8.77 2.16 10.81
N MET A 69 -7.57 2.54 10.41
CA MET A 69 -7.18 2.61 9.00
C MET A 69 -6.03 1.64 8.70
N LYS A 70 -6.01 1.08 7.49
CA LYS A 70 -4.86 0.39 6.91
C LYS A 70 -4.07 1.38 6.06
N ASP A 71 -2.79 1.55 6.37
CA ASP A 71 -1.90 2.37 5.55
C ASP A 71 -1.17 1.57 4.45
N LYS A 72 -0.35 2.28 3.66
CA LYS A 72 0.43 1.71 2.55
C LYS A 72 1.43 0.61 2.96
N ASN A 73 1.85 0.58 4.22
CA ASN A 73 2.81 -0.40 4.75
C ASN A 73 2.12 -1.56 5.47
N ASN A 74 0.79 -1.71 5.30
CA ASN A 74 -0.04 -2.70 5.98
C ASN A 74 -0.01 -2.57 7.52
N ARG A 75 0.16 -1.34 8.03
CA ARG A 75 0.03 -1.05 9.46
C ARG A 75 -1.39 -0.56 9.77
N GLY A 76 -1.88 -0.95 10.94
CA GLY A 76 -3.16 -0.47 11.46
C GLY A 76 -2.96 0.85 12.20
N GLN A 77 -3.68 1.88 11.80
CA GLN A 77 -3.63 3.23 12.36
C GLN A 77 -4.90 3.44 13.19
N LEU A 78 -4.82 3.22 14.50
CA LEU A 78 -5.97 3.26 15.40
C LEU A 78 -6.09 4.63 16.04
N TYR A 79 -7.25 5.27 15.89
CA TYR A 79 -7.63 6.51 16.55
C TYR A 79 -8.79 6.20 17.48
N ALA A 80 -8.61 6.38 18.78
CA ALA A 80 -9.57 5.95 19.80
C ALA A 80 -10.06 7.09 20.69
N HIS A 81 -11.07 6.78 21.50
CA HIS A 81 -11.76 7.68 22.43
C HIS A 81 -12.41 8.87 21.75
N LEU A 82 -12.78 8.73 20.47
CA LEU A 82 -13.40 9.81 19.71
C LEU A 82 -14.75 10.20 20.31
N ASP A 83 -15.14 11.47 20.19
CA ASP A 83 -16.50 11.91 20.52
C ASP A 83 -17.45 11.41 19.43
N ARG A 84 -17.04 11.65 18.17
CA ARG A 84 -17.77 11.22 16.97
C ARG A 84 -16.82 10.82 15.86
N VAL A 85 -17.22 9.82 15.08
CA VAL A 85 -16.54 9.39 13.85
C VAL A 85 -17.11 10.16 12.65
N ALA A 86 -16.23 10.57 11.72
CA ALA A 86 -16.59 11.38 10.54
C ALA A 86 -16.37 10.63 9.20
N VAL A 87 -16.02 9.34 9.26
CA VAL A 87 -15.72 8.51 8.09
C VAL A 87 -16.41 7.15 8.20
N SER A 88 -16.49 6.42 7.09
CA SER A 88 -17.14 5.10 7.04
C SER A 88 -16.16 4.00 6.64
N ARG A 89 -16.44 2.76 7.06
CA ARG A 89 -15.66 1.58 6.64
C ARG A 89 -15.59 1.49 5.11
N GLY A 90 -14.41 1.20 4.57
CA GLY A 90 -14.13 1.15 3.14
C GLY A 90 -13.70 2.48 2.51
N GLN A 91 -13.89 3.61 3.22
CA GLN A 91 -13.52 4.92 2.71
C GLN A 91 -12.00 5.06 2.55
N SER A 92 -11.56 5.58 1.40
CA SER A 92 -10.18 6.02 1.22
C SER A 92 -10.01 7.39 1.87
N VAL A 93 -9.01 7.54 2.73
CA VAL A 93 -8.74 8.75 3.51
C VAL A 93 -7.35 9.25 3.18
N GLY A 94 -7.25 10.53 2.82
CA GLY A 94 -5.98 11.22 2.65
C GLY A 94 -5.38 11.64 3.99
N ARG A 95 -4.06 11.84 4.05
CA ARG A 95 -3.42 12.50 5.20
C ARG A 95 -4.04 13.89 5.40
N ASN A 96 -4.16 14.31 6.65
CA ASN A 96 -4.78 15.58 7.06
C ASN A 96 -6.28 15.70 6.72
N GLN A 97 -6.94 14.62 6.30
CA GLN A 97 -8.39 14.58 6.20
C GLN A 97 -8.99 14.35 7.59
N ILE A 98 -10.11 15.01 7.89
CA ILE A 98 -10.85 14.81 9.14
C ILE A 98 -11.42 13.39 9.16
N ILE A 99 -11.18 12.68 10.25
CA ILE A 99 -11.68 11.32 10.48
C ILE A 99 -12.61 11.21 11.69
N GLY A 100 -12.60 12.20 12.55
CA GLY A 100 -13.44 12.26 13.73
C GLY A 100 -13.12 13.47 14.59
N TYR A 101 -13.62 13.46 15.81
CA TYR A 101 -13.48 14.56 16.76
C TYR A 101 -13.02 14.01 18.10
N GLN A 102 -12.13 14.73 18.79
CA GLN A 102 -11.59 14.28 20.07
C GLN A 102 -12.71 14.11 21.09
N GLY A 103 -12.71 13.01 21.83
CA GLY A 103 -13.72 12.77 22.86
C GLY A 103 -13.15 12.17 24.11
N SER A 104 -14.03 11.48 24.83
CA SER A 104 -13.75 10.76 26.06
C SER A 104 -14.58 9.48 26.14
N THR A 105 -14.85 8.84 24.99
CA THR A 105 -15.65 7.61 24.95
C THR A 105 -14.79 6.38 25.29
N GLY A 106 -15.42 5.34 25.83
CA GLY A 106 -14.71 4.16 26.31
C GLY A 106 -14.07 4.36 27.68
N ASN A 107 -13.01 3.61 27.97
CA ASN A 107 -12.41 3.55 29.31
C ASN A 107 -11.30 4.60 29.44
N VAL A 108 -11.67 5.85 29.75
CA VAL A 108 -10.73 6.97 29.89
C VAL A 108 -11.05 7.85 31.08
N THR A 109 -10.02 8.53 31.60
CA THR A 109 -10.14 9.48 32.73
C THR A 109 -10.39 10.92 32.29
N GLY A 110 -10.24 11.23 30.99
CA GLY A 110 -10.41 12.58 30.46
C GLY A 110 -10.32 12.62 28.94
N SER A 111 -10.71 13.75 28.34
CA SER A 111 -10.75 13.87 26.88
C SER A 111 -9.35 13.92 26.27
N HIS A 112 -9.06 12.94 25.42
CA HIS A 112 -7.81 12.83 24.67
C HIS A 112 -8.02 11.92 23.44
N LEU A 113 -7.08 11.97 22.51
CA LEU A 113 -6.93 10.97 21.46
C LEU A 113 -5.90 9.94 21.91
N HIS A 114 -6.28 8.67 21.94
CA HIS A 114 -5.33 7.57 22.00
C HIS A 114 -5.02 7.08 20.59
N TYR A 115 -3.74 7.06 20.23
CA TYR A 115 -3.29 6.70 18.89
C TYR A 115 -2.29 5.54 18.90
N GLU A 116 -2.60 4.47 18.18
CA GLU A 116 -1.71 3.31 18.03
C GLU A 116 -1.29 3.09 16.57
N VAL A 117 -0.09 2.53 16.42
CA VAL A 117 0.35 1.91 15.17
C VAL A 117 0.47 0.41 15.40
N ARG A 118 -0.48 -0.38 14.88
CA ARG A 118 -0.46 -1.84 14.90
C ARG A 118 0.44 -2.38 13.81
N LYS A 119 1.26 -3.39 14.13
CA LYS A 119 2.20 -4.00 13.16
C LYS A 119 1.47 -4.61 11.97
N PHE A 120 0.27 -5.13 12.13
CA PHE A 120 -0.48 -5.67 11.01
C PHE A 120 -1.91 -5.15 11.04
N SER A 121 -2.41 -4.77 9.87
CA SER A 121 -3.83 -4.51 9.66
C SER A 121 -4.52 -5.80 9.20
N GLU A 122 -5.50 -6.26 9.98
CA GLU A 122 -6.41 -7.35 9.62
C GLU A 122 -7.79 -6.76 9.34
N THR A 123 -8.48 -7.23 8.30
CA THR A 123 -9.80 -6.68 7.89
C THR A 123 -10.96 -7.24 8.69
N ALA A 124 -10.69 -8.18 9.58
CA ALA A 124 -11.62 -8.80 10.52
C ALA A 124 -11.04 -8.76 11.94
N ALA A 125 -11.90 -8.96 12.94
CA ALA A 125 -11.47 -9.13 14.32
C ALA A 125 -10.37 -10.22 14.43
N PRO A 126 -9.31 -9.99 15.24
CA PRO A 126 -9.16 -8.94 16.24
C PRO A 126 -8.52 -7.63 15.70
N TYR A 127 -8.61 -7.37 14.40
CA TYR A 127 -8.11 -6.16 13.74
C TYR A 127 -6.62 -5.88 14.04
N GLY A 128 -5.79 -6.92 14.07
CA GLY A 128 -4.36 -6.81 14.36
C GLY A 128 -4.00 -6.62 15.84
N TYR A 129 -4.97 -6.62 16.75
CA TYR A 129 -4.70 -6.68 18.18
C TYR A 129 -4.11 -8.04 18.56
N ARG A 130 -3.17 -8.04 19.52
CA ARG A 130 -2.68 -9.24 20.21
C ARG A 130 -2.53 -8.92 21.71
N PRO A 131 -2.68 -9.91 22.61
CA PRO A 131 -2.53 -9.69 24.06
C PRO A 131 -1.19 -9.08 24.45
N ASN A 132 -0.10 -9.48 23.77
CA ASN A 132 1.19 -8.84 23.94
C ASN A 132 1.26 -7.56 23.07
N LYS A 133 0.96 -6.42 23.70
CA LYS A 133 0.98 -5.10 23.06
C LYS A 133 2.36 -4.76 22.49
N GLN A 134 3.44 -4.98 23.26
CA GLN A 134 4.81 -4.66 22.83
C GLN A 134 5.20 -5.36 21.52
N THR A 135 4.80 -6.61 21.34
CA THR A 135 5.13 -7.36 20.11
C THR A 135 4.18 -7.07 18.96
N SER A 136 3.03 -6.45 19.20
CA SER A 136 1.99 -6.19 18.18
C SER A 136 1.85 -4.72 17.77
N THR A 137 2.46 -3.78 18.49
CA THR A 137 2.47 -2.35 18.15
C THR A 137 3.86 -1.83 17.78
N LEU A 138 3.89 -0.65 17.15
CA LEU A 138 5.08 0.14 16.83
C LEU A 138 4.99 1.48 17.56
N ASN A 139 6.15 2.07 17.85
CA ASN A 139 6.20 3.44 18.39
C ASN A 139 5.62 4.42 17.34
N PRO A 140 4.51 5.11 17.64
CA PRO A 140 3.86 5.98 16.66
C PRO A 140 4.72 7.16 16.20
N VAL A 141 5.54 7.74 17.08
CA VAL A 141 6.42 8.88 16.77
C VAL A 141 7.50 8.46 15.77
N THR A 142 8.17 7.34 16.05
CA THR A 142 9.20 6.79 15.16
C THR A 142 8.58 6.38 13.82
N TYR A 143 7.45 5.69 13.85
CA TYR A 143 6.78 5.24 12.63
C TYR A 143 6.38 6.41 11.74
N LEU A 144 5.71 7.43 12.27
CA LEU A 144 5.26 8.58 11.49
C LEU A 144 6.42 9.40 10.94
N SER A 145 7.55 9.50 11.66
CA SER A 145 8.71 10.24 11.15
C SER A 145 9.36 9.55 9.94
N GLN A 146 9.32 8.21 9.89
CA GLN A 146 9.72 7.41 8.72
C GLN A 146 8.63 7.37 7.65
N PHE A 147 7.36 7.46 8.06
CA PHE A 147 6.24 7.53 7.15
C PHE A 147 6.27 8.83 6.33
N ASP A 148 6.62 9.95 6.97
CA ASP A 148 6.70 11.29 6.37
C ASP A 148 7.85 11.43 5.38
N THR A 149 9.01 10.84 5.67
CA THR A 149 10.12 10.78 4.71
C THR A 149 9.79 9.91 3.51
N THR A 150 9.02 8.82 3.70
CA THR A 150 8.58 7.98 2.57
C THR A 150 7.36 8.53 1.82
N GLU A 151 6.47 9.31 2.45
CA GLU A 151 5.33 9.97 1.79
C GLU A 151 5.74 11.26 1.08
N SER A 152 6.64 12.08 1.62
CA SER A 152 7.16 13.26 0.93
C SER A 152 7.97 12.87 -0.31
N VAL A 153 8.76 11.78 -0.23
CA VAL A 153 9.39 11.14 -1.40
C VAL A 153 8.36 10.44 -2.31
N SER A 154 7.19 10.03 -1.82
CA SER A 154 6.13 9.49 -2.70
C SER A 154 5.33 10.59 -3.42
N ASN A 155 5.16 11.75 -2.79
CA ASN A 155 4.44 12.91 -3.33
C ASN A 155 5.30 13.75 -4.29
N SER A 156 6.62 13.87 -4.09
CA SER A 156 7.53 14.55 -5.04
C SER A 156 7.71 13.81 -6.36
N LEU A 157 7.08 12.64 -6.49
CA LEU A 157 7.45 11.61 -7.45
C LEU A 157 6.19 11.18 -8.23
N ILE A 158 5.03 11.82 -8.01
CA ILE A 158 3.85 11.64 -8.86
C ILE A 158 4.23 11.96 -10.30
N LEU A 159 4.20 10.94 -11.17
CA LEU A 159 4.46 11.12 -12.59
C LEU A 159 3.12 11.31 -13.31
N LYS A 160 2.99 12.41 -14.04
CA LYS A 160 1.79 12.79 -14.78
C LYS A 160 2.19 13.52 -16.05
N ARG A 161 1.21 13.86 -16.90
CA ARG A 161 1.46 14.66 -18.10
C ARG A 161 2.33 15.88 -17.78
N GLY A 162 3.39 16.06 -18.56
CA GLY A 162 4.35 17.15 -18.40
C GLY A 162 5.51 16.86 -17.44
N SER A 163 5.45 15.79 -16.63
CA SER A 163 6.61 15.30 -15.90
C SER A 163 7.73 14.93 -16.87
N ARG A 164 8.98 15.17 -16.46
CA ARG A 164 10.19 14.85 -17.25
C ARG A 164 11.32 14.31 -16.37
N GLY A 165 12.28 13.63 -16.97
CA GLY A 165 13.54 13.24 -16.34
C GLY A 165 13.67 11.74 -16.09
N LYS A 166 14.69 11.36 -15.29
CA LYS A 166 15.12 9.96 -15.11
C LYS A 166 14.02 9.04 -14.59
N GLU A 167 13.11 9.55 -13.76
CA GLU A 167 11.99 8.75 -13.22
C GLU A 167 10.93 8.44 -14.28
N VAL A 168 10.64 9.38 -15.18
CA VAL A 168 9.76 9.14 -16.33
C VAL A 168 10.40 8.15 -17.30
N LEU A 169 11.70 8.32 -17.56
CA LEU A 169 12.47 7.43 -18.41
C LEU A 169 12.41 5.99 -17.87
N ARG A 170 12.65 5.83 -16.56
CA ARG A 170 12.56 4.54 -15.87
C ARG A 170 11.15 3.93 -15.97
N LEU A 171 10.11 4.72 -15.72
CA LEU A 171 8.72 4.28 -15.88
C LEU A 171 8.47 3.75 -17.29
N GLN A 172 8.86 4.50 -18.32
CA GLN A 172 8.63 4.10 -19.72
C GLN A 172 9.40 2.81 -20.06
N GLN A 173 10.68 2.71 -19.66
CA GLN A 173 11.47 1.49 -19.85
C GLN A 173 10.80 0.28 -19.17
N ASP A 174 10.31 0.46 -17.95
CA ASP A 174 9.65 -0.59 -17.20
C ASP A 174 8.28 -0.96 -17.78
N LEU A 175 7.48 0.01 -18.23
CA LEU A 175 6.22 -0.24 -18.95
C LEU A 175 6.47 -1.01 -20.24
N ILE A 176 7.49 -0.62 -21.01
CA ILE A 176 7.93 -1.38 -22.18
C ILE A 176 8.28 -2.79 -21.75
N LYS A 177 9.13 -3.01 -20.73
CA LYS A 177 9.50 -4.35 -20.21
C LYS A 177 8.32 -5.19 -19.71
N LEU A 178 7.24 -4.56 -19.26
CA LEU A 178 6.00 -5.25 -18.86
C LEU A 178 5.05 -5.53 -20.04
N GLY A 179 5.36 -5.05 -21.24
CA GLY A 179 4.57 -5.26 -22.45
C GLY A 179 3.56 -4.18 -22.78
N TYR A 180 3.66 -3.01 -22.12
CA TYR A 180 2.89 -1.83 -22.51
C TYR A 180 3.71 -1.02 -23.51
N SER A 181 3.39 -1.20 -24.79
CA SER A 181 4.17 -0.59 -25.87
C SER A 181 4.11 0.94 -25.84
N LEU A 182 5.27 1.56 -26.05
CA LEU A 182 5.44 2.97 -26.42
C LEU A 182 6.15 2.99 -27.78
N THR A 183 5.39 2.86 -28.87
CA THR A 183 5.91 2.64 -30.23
C THR A 183 6.38 3.91 -30.92
N LYS A 184 5.86 5.09 -30.53
CA LYS A 184 6.13 6.35 -31.23
C LYS A 184 7.40 7.03 -30.74
N TYR A 185 7.56 7.18 -29.43
CA TYR A 185 8.71 7.88 -28.83
C TYR A 185 9.56 6.97 -27.94
N GLY A 186 9.05 5.79 -27.58
CA GLY A 186 9.76 4.87 -26.69
C GLY A 186 9.92 5.45 -25.29
N ALA A 187 11.09 5.23 -24.70
CA ALA A 187 11.45 5.79 -23.40
C ALA A 187 12.33 7.04 -23.62
N ASP A 188 11.68 8.20 -23.70
CA ASP A 188 12.31 9.50 -23.97
C ASP A 188 12.46 10.37 -22.71
N GLY A 189 11.96 9.91 -21.57
CA GLY A 189 11.95 10.67 -20.32
C GLY A 189 10.91 11.79 -20.29
N ILE A 190 9.95 11.82 -21.21
CA ILE A 190 8.88 12.82 -21.29
C ILE A 190 7.52 12.14 -21.10
N TYR A 191 6.75 12.61 -20.11
CA TYR A 191 5.43 12.06 -19.84
C TYR A 191 4.39 12.72 -20.75
N GLY A 192 4.39 12.31 -22.01
CA GLY A 192 3.44 12.75 -23.05
C GLY A 192 2.20 11.86 -23.17
N ASP A 193 1.44 12.04 -24.26
CA ASP A 193 0.22 11.28 -24.57
C ASP A 193 0.42 9.77 -24.63
N GLU A 194 1.56 9.35 -25.17
CA GLU A 194 1.89 7.93 -25.28
C GLU A 194 2.10 7.30 -23.90
N THR A 195 2.86 7.97 -23.02
CA THR A 195 3.08 7.55 -21.64
C THR A 195 1.78 7.54 -20.84
N VAL A 196 0.93 8.57 -20.99
CA VAL A 196 -0.42 8.60 -20.38
C VAL A 196 -1.24 7.38 -20.82
N SER A 197 -1.22 7.07 -22.12
CA SER A 197 -1.99 5.95 -22.68
C SER A 197 -1.47 4.60 -22.17
N ALA A 198 -0.14 4.43 -22.11
CA ALA A 198 0.49 3.23 -21.56
C ALA A 198 0.15 3.03 -20.07
N VAL A 199 0.18 4.11 -19.28
CA VAL A 199 -0.17 4.07 -17.86
C VAL A 199 -1.66 3.76 -17.67
N LYS A 200 -2.55 4.31 -18.50
CA LYS A 200 -3.98 3.95 -18.46
C LYS A 200 -4.23 2.48 -18.78
N ARG A 201 -3.52 1.91 -19.76
CA ARG A 201 -3.58 0.46 -20.03
C ARG A 201 -3.10 -0.34 -18.81
N PHE A 202 -1.97 0.05 -18.23
CA PHE A 202 -1.46 -0.56 -17.01
C PHE A 202 -2.47 -0.51 -15.85
N GLN A 203 -3.08 0.65 -15.61
CA GLN A 203 -4.07 0.82 -14.56
C GLN A 203 -5.29 -0.06 -14.78
N ARG A 204 -5.82 -0.11 -16.01
CA ARG A 204 -6.97 -0.96 -16.36
C ARG A 204 -6.68 -2.42 -16.11
N ASP A 205 -5.53 -2.92 -16.56
CA ASP A 205 -5.13 -4.32 -16.40
C ASP A 205 -4.92 -4.71 -14.93
N LYS A 206 -4.60 -3.72 -14.07
CA LYS A 206 -4.40 -3.90 -12.63
C LYS A 206 -5.66 -3.62 -11.80
N GLY A 207 -6.78 -3.28 -12.41
CA GLY A 207 -8.01 -2.92 -11.69
C GLY A 207 -7.87 -1.65 -10.85
N LEU A 208 -7.07 -0.69 -11.30
CA LEU A 208 -6.84 0.60 -10.63
C LEU A 208 -7.71 1.70 -11.25
N GLY A 209 -7.84 2.84 -10.56
CA GLY A 209 -8.41 4.05 -11.16
C GLY A 209 -7.62 4.47 -12.41
N VAL A 210 -8.32 4.68 -13.53
CA VAL A 210 -7.72 4.86 -14.86
C VAL A 210 -7.58 6.35 -15.20
N ASP A 211 -6.76 7.06 -14.44
CA ASP A 211 -6.53 8.50 -14.59
C ASP A 211 -5.29 8.84 -15.45
N GLY A 212 -4.42 7.86 -15.73
CA GLY A 212 -3.16 8.07 -16.43
C GLY A 212 -2.09 8.76 -15.60
N ILE A 213 -2.24 8.78 -14.26
CA ILE A 213 -1.31 9.36 -13.30
C ILE A 213 -0.64 8.24 -12.50
N VAL A 214 0.69 8.28 -12.39
CA VAL A 214 1.45 7.39 -11.50
C VAL A 214 1.48 7.99 -10.10
N GLY A 215 0.35 7.89 -9.41
CA GLY A 215 0.25 8.11 -7.97
C GLY A 215 0.71 6.89 -7.15
N PRO A 216 0.63 6.94 -5.81
CA PRO A 216 1.15 5.87 -4.93
C PRO A 216 0.59 4.47 -5.24
N ARG A 217 -0.71 4.36 -5.56
CA ARG A 217 -1.33 3.07 -5.90
C ARG A 217 -0.80 2.50 -7.22
N THR A 218 -0.77 3.32 -8.26
CA THR A 218 -0.19 2.94 -9.58
C THR A 218 1.27 2.55 -9.43
N ARG A 219 2.05 3.34 -8.67
CA ARG A 219 3.46 3.03 -8.40
C ARG A 219 3.65 1.70 -7.69
N ASN A 220 2.93 1.44 -6.60
CA ASN A 220 3.11 0.20 -5.85
C ASN A 220 2.80 -1.02 -6.71
N SER A 221 1.73 -0.94 -7.53
CA SER A 221 1.40 -1.98 -8.49
C SER A 221 2.47 -2.15 -9.57
N TRP A 222 3.02 -1.04 -10.08
CA TRP A 222 4.10 -1.04 -11.08
C TRP A 222 5.38 -1.67 -10.54
N LEU A 223 5.85 -1.25 -9.35
CA LEU A 223 7.04 -1.79 -8.70
C LEU A 223 6.88 -3.28 -8.37
N ALA A 224 5.69 -3.70 -7.92
CA ALA A 224 5.39 -5.11 -7.71
C ALA A 224 5.46 -5.92 -9.01
N ALA A 225 4.94 -5.39 -10.12
CA ALA A 225 5.01 -6.04 -11.42
C ALA A 225 6.45 -6.18 -11.93
N ILE A 226 7.28 -5.14 -11.80
CA ILE A 226 8.70 -5.21 -12.18
C ILE A 226 9.47 -6.20 -11.30
N ARG A 227 9.18 -6.24 -10.00
CA ARG A 227 9.80 -7.22 -9.11
C ARG A 227 9.56 -8.66 -9.56
N LEU A 228 8.37 -8.98 -10.09
CA LEU A 228 8.06 -10.32 -10.61
C LEU A 228 8.95 -10.73 -11.79
N ILE A 229 9.36 -9.78 -12.64
CA ILE A 229 10.19 -10.07 -13.81
C ILE A 229 11.68 -9.80 -13.60
N SER A 230 12.05 -9.17 -12.48
CA SER A 230 13.44 -8.77 -12.19
C SER A 230 14.43 -9.93 -12.10
N LYS A 231 13.96 -11.14 -11.77
CA LYS A 231 14.75 -12.36 -11.71
C LYS A 231 13.92 -13.53 -12.20
N TYR A 232 14.58 -14.51 -12.82
CA TYR A 232 13.93 -15.77 -13.17
C TYR A 232 13.37 -16.45 -11.91
N PRO A 233 12.10 -16.90 -11.91
CA PRO A 233 11.44 -17.45 -10.73
C PRO A 233 11.97 -18.81 -10.24
N GLY A 234 13.01 -19.37 -10.89
CA GLY A 234 13.60 -20.66 -10.52
C GLY A 234 12.76 -21.88 -10.91
N LYS A 235 11.61 -21.67 -11.57
CA LYS A 235 10.71 -22.73 -12.02
C LYS A 235 10.25 -22.48 -13.46
N TYR A 236 10.00 -23.56 -14.19
CA TYR A 236 9.45 -23.50 -15.53
C TYR A 236 8.05 -22.92 -15.55
N ILE A 237 7.81 -21.94 -16.43
CA ILE A 237 6.46 -21.47 -16.76
C ILE A 237 6.06 -22.13 -18.08
N LYS A 238 5.04 -22.98 -18.01
CA LYS A 238 4.62 -23.89 -19.08
C LYS A 238 3.11 -24.10 -19.07
N LYS A 239 2.59 -24.90 -20.01
CA LYS A 239 1.17 -25.27 -20.07
C LYS A 239 0.62 -25.68 -18.70
N GLY A 240 -0.52 -25.11 -18.30
CA GLY A 240 -1.14 -25.27 -16.98
C GLY A 240 -0.69 -24.25 -15.91
N SER A 241 0.36 -23.46 -16.16
CA SER A 241 0.72 -22.34 -15.28
C SER A 241 -0.35 -21.25 -15.34
N THR A 242 -0.59 -20.54 -14.24
CA THR A 242 -1.56 -19.44 -14.19
C THR A 242 -1.02 -18.24 -13.40
N GLY A 243 -1.72 -17.10 -13.51
CA GLY A 243 -1.51 -15.93 -12.67
C GLY A 243 -0.78 -14.77 -13.37
N GLU A 244 -0.26 -13.84 -12.57
CA GLU A 244 0.23 -12.55 -13.09
C GLU A 244 1.44 -12.69 -14.02
N LEU A 245 2.35 -13.62 -13.72
CA LEU A 245 3.50 -13.89 -14.60
C LEU A 245 3.07 -14.34 -15.99
N VAL A 246 2.03 -15.18 -16.07
CA VAL A 246 1.47 -15.61 -17.36
C VAL A 246 0.85 -14.44 -18.10
N LYS A 247 0.13 -13.54 -17.41
CA LYS A 247 -0.40 -12.32 -18.02
C LYS A 247 0.68 -11.40 -18.58
N ILE A 248 1.84 -11.29 -17.92
CA ILE A 248 2.97 -10.51 -18.40
C ILE A 248 3.57 -11.16 -19.66
N ILE A 249 3.77 -12.48 -19.65
CA ILE A 249 4.27 -13.24 -20.81
C ILE A 249 3.31 -13.09 -22.01
N GLN A 250 2.01 -13.22 -21.79
CA GLN A 250 0.99 -13.06 -22.84
C GLN A 250 1.01 -11.66 -23.46
N ARG A 251 1.11 -10.60 -22.64
CA ARG A 251 1.32 -9.23 -23.13
C ARG A 251 2.58 -9.11 -23.98
N LYS A 252 3.68 -9.74 -23.55
CA LYS A 252 4.93 -9.73 -24.31
C LYS A 252 4.89 -10.43 -25.63
N LEU A 253 4.10 -11.50 -25.70
CA LEU A 253 3.87 -12.24 -26.92
C LEU A 253 2.79 -11.58 -27.80
N ALA A 254 2.19 -10.48 -27.36
CA ALA A 254 1.10 -9.78 -28.03
C ALA A 254 -0.10 -10.70 -28.37
N ILE A 255 -0.45 -11.58 -27.44
CA ILE A 255 -1.59 -12.49 -27.53
C ILE A 255 -2.67 -12.14 -26.50
N ASN A 256 -3.82 -12.82 -26.55
CA ASN A 256 -4.88 -12.66 -25.56
C ASN A 256 -4.37 -12.90 -24.13
N VAL A 257 -4.81 -12.07 -23.19
CA VAL A 257 -4.29 -12.00 -21.82
C VAL A 257 -5.35 -12.50 -20.84
N ASP A 258 -5.42 -13.81 -20.65
CA ASP A 258 -6.33 -14.46 -19.69
C ASP A 258 -5.60 -14.89 -18.39
N GLY A 259 -4.27 -14.90 -18.38
CA GLY A 259 -3.46 -15.38 -17.27
C GLY A 259 -3.40 -16.90 -17.15
N ILE A 260 -3.79 -17.64 -18.20
CA ILE A 260 -3.75 -19.09 -18.29
C ILE A 260 -2.78 -19.49 -19.39
N PHE A 261 -1.77 -20.29 -19.02
CA PHE A 261 -0.81 -20.79 -20.00
C PHE A 261 -1.45 -22.00 -20.71
N GLY A 262 -2.27 -21.70 -21.72
CA GLY A 262 -2.93 -22.70 -22.57
C GLY A 262 -2.15 -23.00 -23.87
N PRO A 263 -2.77 -23.75 -24.80
CA PRO A 263 -2.17 -24.09 -26.09
C PRO A 263 -1.74 -22.86 -26.93
N GLN A 264 -2.52 -21.78 -26.91
CA GLN A 264 -2.18 -20.55 -27.61
C GLN A 264 -0.89 -19.90 -27.05
N THR A 265 -0.76 -19.82 -25.72
CA THR A 265 0.43 -19.31 -25.05
C THR A 265 1.65 -20.18 -25.35
N GLU A 266 1.50 -21.51 -25.31
CA GLU A 266 2.57 -22.44 -25.65
C GLU A 266 3.05 -22.26 -27.11
N GLN A 267 2.13 -22.17 -28.05
CA GLN A 267 2.46 -21.94 -29.46
C GLN A 267 3.17 -20.60 -29.66
N ALA A 268 2.71 -19.54 -28.98
CA ALA A 268 3.35 -18.23 -29.03
C ALA A 268 4.77 -18.25 -28.44
N VAL A 269 4.99 -19.00 -27.34
CA VAL A 269 6.35 -19.21 -26.79
C VAL A 269 7.23 -19.96 -27.77
N LYS A 270 6.74 -21.02 -28.44
CA LYS A 270 7.50 -21.73 -29.49
C LYS A 270 7.89 -20.80 -30.64
N GLN A 271 6.97 -19.95 -31.08
CA GLN A 271 7.26 -18.95 -32.11
C GLN A 271 8.28 -17.90 -31.65
N PHE A 272 8.22 -17.47 -30.39
CA PHE A 272 9.20 -16.57 -29.80
C PHE A 272 10.58 -17.22 -29.72
N GLN A 273 10.66 -18.47 -29.28
CA GLN A 273 11.91 -19.22 -29.21
C GLN A 273 12.55 -19.38 -30.60
N ARG A 274 11.77 -19.75 -31.62
CA ARG A 274 12.23 -19.81 -33.01
C ARG A 274 12.81 -18.49 -33.49
N ARG A 275 12.11 -17.38 -33.25
CA ARG A 275 12.54 -16.03 -33.65
C ARG A 275 13.80 -15.55 -32.93
N ASN A 276 14.09 -16.10 -31.75
CA ASN A 276 15.26 -15.75 -30.94
C ASN A 276 16.35 -16.84 -30.94
N SER A 277 16.29 -17.79 -31.88
CA SER A 277 17.26 -18.88 -32.02
C SER A 277 17.48 -19.69 -30.72
N LEU A 278 16.40 -19.94 -29.98
CA LEU A 278 16.39 -20.74 -28.75
C LEU A 278 15.86 -22.15 -29.02
N GLY A 279 16.13 -23.09 -28.11
CA GLY A 279 15.50 -24.41 -28.11
C GLY A 279 13.97 -24.28 -28.05
N VAL A 280 13.27 -24.91 -29.00
CA VAL A 280 11.83 -24.74 -29.22
C VAL A 280 11.03 -25.78 -28.45
N ASP A 281 10.93 -25.61 -27.13
CA ASP A 281 10.21 -26.52 -26.23
C ASP A 281 8.84 -25.98 -25.79
N GLY A 282 8.53 -24.71 -26.06
CA GLY A 282 7.29 -24.06 -25.61
C GLY A 282 7.26 -23.72 -24.12
N ILE A 283 8.40 -23.84 -23.43
CA ILE A 283 8.57 -23.61 -22.00
C ILE A 283 9.37 -22.32 -21.79
N VAL A 284 8.90 -21.48 -20.87
CA VAL A 284 9.67 -20.32 -20.41
C VAL A 284 10.60 -20.78 -19.28
N GLY A 285 11.75 -21.33 -19.67
CA GLY A 285 12.90 -21.57 -18.81
C GLY A 285 13.84 -20.36 -18.72
N SER A 286 14.99 -20.51 -18.05
CA SER A 286 15.93 -19.40 -17.79
C SER A 286 16.46 -18.72 -19.06
N LYS A 287 16.71 -19.48 -20.14
CA LYS A 287 17.15 -18.94 -21.44
C LYS A 287 16.04 -18.13 -22.12
N THR A 288 14.84 -18.71 -22.25
CA THR A 288 13.65 -18.03 -22.79
C THR A 288 13.31 -16.77 -21.99
N TRP A 289 13.41 -16.84 -20.66
CA TRP A 289 13.16 -15.73 -19.76
C TRP A 289 14.10 -14.54 -20.03
N ARG A 290 15.41 -14.79 -20.12
CA ARG A 290 16.42 -13.76 -20.39
C ARG A 290 16.25 -13.09 -21.75
N ALA A 291 15.70 -13.82 -22.73
CA ALA A 291 15.36 -13.24 -24.03
C ALA A 291 14.10 -12.35 -23.96
N MET A 292 13.18 -12.61 -23.01
CA MET A 292 11.95 -11.84 -22.84
C MET A 292 12.10 -10.58 -21.98
N PHE A 293 12.97 -10.61 -20.96
CA PHE A 293 13.10 -9.58 -19.92
C PHE A 293 14.56 -9.26 -19.59
#